data_AF-A0A1G2PLP4-F1
#
_entry.id   AF-A0A1G2PLP4-F1
#
_cell.length_a   1.000
_cell.length_b   1.000
_cell.length_c   1.000
_cell.angle_alpha   90.00
_cell.angle_beta   90.00
_cell.angle_gamma   90.00
#
_symmetry.space_group_name_H-M   'P 1'
#
loop_
_entity.id
_entity.type
_entity.pdbx_description
1 polymer ?
#
loop_
_entity_poly.entity_id
_entity_poly.type
_entity_poly.pdbx_seq_one_letter_code
_entity_poly.pdbx_strand_id
1 'polypeptide(L)'
;MGTKRKERSVNKENVLTGYMKRVAIAIGAGLLGFGIGLFAIHVLIQPVFPLGDATRPQKSPPLTLETPDLRTDVDRFLEQYGPWLSANEVAALRMHSGVRNLAFLRGDGNVAYAAGTADFVPAPPWTVSRPPEITGVAVSGTSVTIRDNRGNRFTLNATQPFVFQTQLGFAYCVDQTGEIWSAPLAALSFGPADLGVGSDIAPNPALTGSY
;
A
#
# COMPACT_ATOMS: atom_id res chain seq x y z
N MET A 1 -79.29 24.51 47.15
CA MET A 1 -78.36 25.46 47.81
C MET A 1 -77.09 24.67 48.14
N GLY A 2 -76.01 24.89 47.40
CA GLY A 2 -74.83 24.00 47.37
C GLY A 2 -73.79 24.32 48.45
N THR A 3 -73.10 23.29 48.92
CA THR A 3 -71.94 23.39 49.83
C THR A 3 -70.64 23.04 49.11
N LYS A 4 -69.65 23.94 49.28
CA LYS A 4 -68.30 23.93 48.71
C LYS A 4 -67.42 22.83 49.32
N ARG A 5 -66.63 22.14 48.50
CA ARG A 5 -65.53 21.25 48.91
C ARG A 5 -64.19 21.96 48.76
N LYS A 6 -63.41 22.02 49.84
CA LYS A 6 -62.04 22.58 49.92
C LYS A 6 -61.03 21.49 49.52
N GLU A 7 -60.19 21.77 48.54
CA GLU A 7 -59.15 20.86 48.04
C GLU A 7 -57.78 21.25 48.64
N ARG A 8 -57.07 20.29 49.24
CA ARG A 8 -55.70 20.44 49.75
C ARG A 8 -54.71 20.09 48.64
N SER A 9 -53.93 21.05 48.16
CA SER A 9 -52.76 20.79 47.32
C SER A 9 -51.61 20.28 48.18
N VAL A 10 -51.24 19.01 48.03
CA VAL A 10 -50.02 18.45 48.62
C VAL A 10 -48.84 18.81 47.72
N ASN A 11 -47.84 19.43 48.34
CA ASN A 11 -46.67 20.04 47.73
C ASN A 11 -45.74 18.98 47.07
N LYS A 12 -45.64 18.98 45.74
CA LYS A 12 -44.89 18.00 44.92
C LYS A 12 -43.38 18.18 44.96
N GLU A 13 -42.86 19.32 45.44
CA GLU A 13 -41.42 19.63 45.42
C GLU A 13 -40.58 18.75 46.35
N ASN A 14 -41.12 18.32 47.50
CA ASN A 14 -40.36 17.57 48.49
C ASN A 14 -40.05 16.11 48.07
N VAL A 15 -40.78 15.57 47.09
CA VAL A 15 -40.60 14.18 46.65
C VAL A 15 -39.43 14.03 45.67
N LEU A 16 -39.21 15.04 44.82
CA LEU A 16 -38.16 14.99 43.78
C LEU A 16 -36.75 15.06 44.37
N THR A 17 -36.55 15.86 45.43
CA THR A 17 -35.25 16.04 46.08
C THR A 17 -34.77 14.80 46.83
N GLY A 18 -35.71 14.00 47.37
CA GLY A 18 -35.39 12.75 48.07
C GLY A 18 -34.91 11.64 47.13
N TYR A 19 -35.47 11.58 45.92
CA TYR A 19 -35.13 10.54 44.94
C TYR A 19 -33.73 10.75 44.34
N MET A 20 -33.39 12.01 44.00
CA MET A 20 -32.08 12.36 43.42
C MET A 20 -30.92 12.12 44.40
N LYS A 21 -31.13 12.33 45.71
CA LYS A 21 -30.11 12.02 46.73
C LYS A 21 -29.79 10.53 46.82
N ARG A 22 -30.77 9.64 46.65
CA ARG A 22 -30.56 8.18 46.72
C ARG A 22 -29.82 7.64 45.51
N VAL A 23 -30.07 8.20 44.32
CA VAL A 23 -29.37 7.81 43.09
C VAL A 23 -27.89 8.23 43.12
N ALA A 24 -27.58 9.42 43.63
CA ALA A 24 -26.18 9.88 43.74
C ALA A 24 -25.34 9.02 44.68
N ILE A 25 -25.90 8.56 45.80
CA ILE A 25 -25.21 7.68 46.77
C ILE A 25 -24.94 6.29 46.15
N ALA A 26 -25.88 5.75 45.38
CA ALA A 26 -25.71 4.46 44.72
C ALA A 26 -24.60 4.48 43.65
N ILE A 27 -24.47 5.58 42.89
CA ILE A 27 -23.42 5.74 41.87
C ILE A 27 -22.04 5.90 42.53
N GLY A 28 -21.94 6.67 43.62
CA GLY A 28 -20.69 6.85 44.36
C GLY A 28 -20.14 5.54 44.96
N ALA A 29 -21.01 4.68 45.49
CA ALA A 29 -20.60 3.38 46.02
C ALA A 29 -20.14 2.40 44.94
N GLY A 30 -20.77 2.42 43.75
CA GLY A 30 -20.38 1.56 42.63
C GLY A 30 -18.99 1.89 42.06
N LEU A 31 -18.64 3.18 41.96
CA LEU A 31 -17.34 3.62 41.45
C LEU A 31 -16.19 3.29 42.40
N LEU A 32 -16.41 3.38 43.72
CA LEU A 32 -15.40 3.02 44.72
C LEU A 32 -15.11 1.50 44.72
N GLY A 33 -16.14 0.66 44.59
CA GLY A 33 -15.98 -0.79 44.48
C GLY A 33 -15.22 -1.24 43.24
N PHE A 34 -15.48 -0.59 42.09
CA PHE A 34 -14.80 -0.89 40.83
C PHE A 34 -13.31 -0.50 40.86
N GLY A 35 -12.98 0.64 41.48
CA GLY A 35 -11.58 1.08 41.64
C GLY A 35 -10.75 0.15 42.53
N ILE A 36 -11.32 -0.33 43.64
CA ILE A 36 -10.63 -1.27 44.55
C ILE A 36 -10.45 -2.64 43.88
N GLY A 37 -11.44 -3.11 43.12
CA GLY A 37 -11.34 -4.37 42.36
C GLY A 37 -10.23 -4.35 41.30
N LEU A 38 -10.10 -3.25 40.55
CA LEU A 38 -9.03 -3.10 39.56
C LEU A 38 -7.64 -3.01 40.20
N PHE A 39 -7.52 -2.35 41.35
CA PHE A 39 -6.24 -2.27 42.07
C PHE A 39 -5.80 -3.63 42.60
N ALA A 40 -6.73 -4.44 43.15
CA ALA A 40 -6.42 -5.79 43.62
C ALA A 40 -5.95 -6.71 42.49
N ILE A 41 -6.56 -6.61 41.30
CA ILE A 41 -6.13 -7.39 40.11
C ILE A 41 -4.75 -6.94 39.62
N HIS A 42 -4.45 -5.64 39.65
CA HIS A 42 -3.14 -5.12 39.21
C HIS A 42 -1.98 -5.49 40.15
N VAL A 43 -2.26 -5.67 41.45
CA VAL A 43 -1.27 -6.11 42.44
C VAL A 43 -1.05 -7.63 42.40
N LEU A 44 -2.09 -8.43 42.11
CA LEU A 44 -1.98 -9.89 42.02
C LEU A 44 -1.38 -10.41 40.70
N ILE A 45 -1.41 -9.61 39.63
CA ILE A 45 -0.83 -9.94 38.32
C ILE A 45 0.41 -9.06 38.04
N GLN A 46 1.23 -8.81 39.07
CA GLN A 46 2.60 -8.38 38.81
C GLN A 46 3.35 -9.60 38.25
N PRO A 47 3.84 -9.59 37.00
CA PRO A 47 4.73 -10.64 36.54
C PRO A 47 5.94 -10.63 37.46
N VAL A 48 6.11 -11.71 38.23
CA VAL A 48 7.35 -11.97 38.96
C VAL A 48 8.39 -12.19 37.88
N PHE A 49 9.09 -11.14 37.47
CA PHE A 49 10.29 -11.30 36.67
C PHE A 49 11.26 -12.07 37.55
N PRO A 50 11.67 -13.30 37.19
CA PRO A 50 12.80 -13.90 37.85
C PRO A 50 13.97 -12.96 37.59
N LEU A 51 14.42 -12.22 38.61
CA LEU A 51 15.72 -11.57 38.56
C LEU A 51 16.71 -12.72 38.35
N GLY A 52 17.15 -12.88 37.09
CA GLY A 52 18.15 -13.86 36.73
C GLY A 52 19.35 -13.71 37.64
N ASP A 53 19.94 -14.84 38.02
CA ASP A 53 21.11 -14.93 38.87
C ASP A 53 22.25 -14.04 38.33
N ALA A 54 22.42 -12.86 38.94
CA ALA A 54 23.37 -11.83 38.52
C ALA A 54 24.84 -12.22 38.73
N THR A 55 25.10 -13.44 39.23
CA THR A 55 26.46 -13.96 39.46
C THR A 55 27.03 -14.71 38.25
N ARG A 56 26.22 -15.00 37.23
CA ARG A 56 26.71 -15.63 36.00
C ARG A 56 27.20 -14.57 35.02
N PRO A 57 28.46 -14.61 34.56
CA PRO A 57 28.90 -13.73 33.48
C PRO A 57 28.05 -14.01 32.24
N GLN A 58 27.23 -13.03 31.85
CA GLN A 58 26.47 -13.07 30.61
C GLN A 58 27.48 -13.05 29.46
N LYS A 59 27.63 -14.19 28.78
CA LYS A 59 28.41 -14.28 27.54
C LYS A 59 27.63 -13.51 26.48
N SER A 60 27.96 -12.24 26.30
CA SER A 60 27.39 -11.42 25.22
C SER A 60 27.61 -12.16 23.90
N PRO A 61 26.55 -12.34 23.07
CA PRO A 61 26.77 -12.83 21.72
C PRO A 61 27.78 -11.88 21.04
N PRO A 62 28.70 -12.42 20.22
CA PRO A 62 29.63 -11.58 19.49
C PRO A 62 28.82 -10.54 18.69
N LEU A 63 29.23 -9.28 18.78
CA LEU A 63 28.71 -8.23 17.91
C LEU A 63 29.15 -8.58 16.48
N THR A 64 28.27 -9.25 15.75
CA THR A 64 28.36 -9.27 14.29
C THR A 64 27.97 -7.88 13.83
N LEU A 65 28.96 -7.05 13.54
CA LEU A 65 28.75 -5.81 12.79
C LEU A 65 28.25 -6.23 11.40
N GLU A 66 26.94 -6.24 11.21
CA GLU A 66 26.38 -6.35 9.87
C GLU A 66 26.87 -5.12 9.08
N THR A 67 27.67 -5.37 8.05
CA THR A 67 28.08 -4.32 7.12
C THR A 67 26.80 -3.68 6.58
N PRO A 68 26.61 -2.35 6.73
CA PRO A 68 25.39 -1.71 6.25
C PRO A 68 25.26 -1.92 4.74
N ASP A 69 24.10 -2.43 4.31
CA ASP A 69 23.78 -2.51 2.89
C ASP A 69 23.58 -1.09 2.36
N LEU A 70 24.57 -0.60 1.61
CA LEU A 70 24.58 0.75 1.03
C LEU A 70 23.79 0.84 -0.29
N ARG A 71 23.20 -0.26 -0.77
CA ARG A 71 22.43 -0.27 -2.03
C ARG A 71 21.18 0.57 -1.91
N THR A 72 20.91 1.36 -2.95
CA THR A 72 19.66 2.11 -3.05
C THR A 72 18.48 1.19 -3.36
N ASP A 73 17.25 1.65 -3.12
CA ASP A 73 16.04 0.90 -3.50
C ASP A 73 15.99 0.62 -5.00
N VAL A 74 16.50 1.57 -5.81
CA VAL A 74 16.63 1.40 -7.26
C VAL A 74 17.63 0.30 -7.60
N ASP A 75 18.79 0.25 -6.95
CA ASP A 75 19.78 -0.80 -7.20
C ASP A 75 19.20 -2.19 -6.88
N ARG A 76 18.50 -2.30 -5.75
CA ARG A 76 17.82 -3.55 -5.36
C ARG A 76 16.74 -3.94 -6.37
N PHE A 77 15.95 -2.98 -6.84
CA PHE A 77 14.94 -3.22 -7.87
C PHE A 77 15.57 -3.69 -9.18
N LEU A 78 16.63 -3.04 -9.65
CA LEU A 78 17.31 -3.41 -10.88
C LEU A 78 17.96 -4.80 -10.76
N GLU A 79 18.53 -5.14 -9.61
CA GLU A 79 19.08 -6.47 -9.35
C GLU A 79 17.99 -7.55 -9.35
N GLN A 80 16.84 -7.26 -8.72
CA GLN A 80 15.75 -8.22 -8.55
C GLN A 80 14.97 -8.52 -9.83
N TYR A 81 14.70 -7.49 -10.66
CA TYR A 81 13.85 -7.61 -11.85
C TYR A 81 14.64 -7.60 -13.16
N GLY A 82 15.97 -7.66 -13.08
CA GLY A 82 16.84 -7.89 -14.23
C GLY A 82 16.77 -9.33 -14.76
N PRO A 83 17.53 -9.66 -15.81
CA PRO A 83 18.50 -8.80 -16.48
C PRO A 83 17.82 -7.69 -17.32
N TRP A 84 18.51 -6.58 -17.50
CA TRP A 84 18.04 -5.43 -18.28
C TRP A 84 18.69 -5.43 -19.67
N LEU A 85 17.89 -5.11 -20.67
CA LEU A 85 18.31 -5.08 -22.07
C LEU A 85 19.26 -3.91 -22.33
N SER A 86 20.25 -4.15 -23.18
CA SER A 86 21.13 -3.14 -23.74
C SER A 86 20.39 -2.22 -24.71
N ALA A 87 20.97 -1.06 -25.02
CA ALA A 87 20.39 -0.11 -25.97
C ALA A 87 20.12 -0.72 -27.36
N ASN A 88 20.98 -1.63 -27.83
CA ASN A 88 20.79 -2.32 -29.10
C ASN A 88 19.62 -3.30 -29.06
N GLU A 89 19.46 -4.04 -27.96
CA GLU A 89 18.32 -4.95 -27.76
C GLU A 89 17.01 -4.16 -27.67
N VAL A 90 16.99 -3.04 -26.95
CA VAL A 90 15.82 -2.14 -26.88
C VAL A 90 15.48 -1.57 -28.25
N ALA A 91 16.48 -1.18 -29.04
CA ALA A 91 16.25 -0.71 -30.41
C ALA A 91 15.63 -1.81 -31.29
N ALA A 92 16.00 -3.08 -31.10
CA ALA A 92 15.41 -4.20 -31.82
C ALA A 92 13.92 -4.40 -31.48
N LEU A 93 13.51 -4.20 -30.22
CA LEU A 93 12.11 -4.34 -29.78
C LEU A 93 11.13 -3.52 -30.62
N ARG A 94 11.54 -2.35 -31.10
CA ARG A 94 10.73 -1.45 -31.94
C ARG A 94 10.18 -2.10 -33.22
N MET A 95 10.85 -3.15 -33.70
CA MET A 95 10.51 -3.84 -34.93
C MET A 95 9.72 -5.14 -34.70
N HIS A 96 9.51 -5.55 -33.44
CA HIS A 96 8.84 -6.79 -33.07
C HIS A 96 7.41 -6.56 -32.60
N SER A 97 6.51 -7.46 -32.99
CA SER A 97 5.16 -7.56 -32.42
C SER A 97 5.20 -8.21 -31.03
N GLY A 98 4.16 -7.98 -30.23
CA GLY A 98 4.01 -8.66 -28.94
C GLY A 98 4.98 -8.20 -27.84
N VAL A 99 5.67 -7.08 -28.00
CA VAL A 99 6.62 -6.59 -26.98
C VAL A 99 5.87 -6.19 -25.71
N ARG A 100 6.13 -6.90 -24.61
CA ARG A 100 5.55 -6.66 -23.28
C ARG A 100 6.60 -6.62 -22.16
N ASN A 101 7.88 -6.51 -22.47
CA ASN A 101 8.96 -6.41 -21.49
C ASN A 101 8.64 -5.42 -20.35
N LEU A 102 8.97 -5.77 -19.10
CA LEU A 102 8.80 -4.86 -17.97
C LEU A 102 9.58 -3.57 -18.24
N ALA A 103 8.90 -2.45 -18.26
CA ALA A 103 9.49 -1.14 -18.48
C ALA A 103 9.77 -0.43 -17.14
N PHE A 104 10.97 0.09 -16.97
CA PHE A 104 11.34 0.91 -15.82
C PHE A 104 11.49 2.36 -16.24
N LEU A 105 10.52 3.18 -15.84
CA LEU A 105 10.40 4.59 -16.21
C LEU A 105 11.20 5.43 -15.21
N ARG A 106 12.29 6.01 -15.70
CA ARG A 106 13.19 6.83 -14.91
C ARG A 106 12.73 8.28 -14.85
N GLY A 107 13.10 8.95 -13.77
CA GLY A 107 12.71 10.33 -13.53
C GLY A 107 13.31 11.35 -14.50
N ASP A 108 14.27 10.95 -15.31
CA ASP A 108 14.96 11.71 -16.35
C ASP A 108 14.32 11.55 -17.74
N GLY A 109 13.22 10.78 -17.85
CA GLY A 109 12.53 10.52 -19.12
C GLY A 109 13.03 9.30 -19.88
N ASN A 110 14.06 8.60 -19.39
CA ASN A 110 14.57 7.38 -19.99
C ASN A 110 13.77 6.15 -19.55
N VAL A 111 13.82 5.09 -20.36
CA VAL A 111 13.21 3.80 -20.03
C VAL A 111 14.24 2.69 -20.15
N ALA A 112 14.33 1.86 -19.12
CA ALA A 112 15.03 0.57 -19.21
C ALA A 112 14.00 -0.54 -19.39
N TYR A 113 14.33 -1.58 -20.15
CA TYR A 113 13.44 -2.73 -20.36
C TYR A 113 14.11 -3.97 -19.81
N ALA A 114 13.40 -4.74 -18.99
CA ALA A 114 13.88 -6.03 -18.52
C ALA A 114 13.75 -7.08 -19.63
N ALA A 115 14.52 -8.15 -19.57
CA ALA A 115 14.31 -9.32 -20.43
C ALA A 115 13.02 -10.08 -20.10
N GLY A 116 12.50 -9.91 -18.88
CA GLY A 116 11.26 -10.51 -18.42
C GLY A 116 10.02 -9.61 -18.54
N THR A 117 8.86 -10.20 -18.30
CA THR A 117 7.55 -9.52 -18.23
C THR A 117 6.71 -10.11 -17.10
N ALA A 118 5.73 -9.34 -16.64
CA ALA A 118 4.59 -9.85 -15.89
C ALA A 118 3.36 -9.94 -16.79
N ASP A 119 2.59 -11.00 -16.68
CA ASP A 119 1.36 -11.14 -17.45
C ASP A 119 0.30 -10.16 -16.95
N PHE A 120 -0.33 -9.47 -17.89
CA PHE A 120 -1.50 -8.66 -17.61
C PHE A 120 -2.77 -9.45 -17.93
N VAL A 121 -3.62 -9.58 -16.92
CA VAL A 121 -4.99 -10.04 -17.03
C VAL A 121 -5.84 -9.04 -16.24
N PRO A 122 -6.96 -8.53 -16.77
CA PRO A 122 -7.83 -7.57 -16.07
C PRO A 122 -8.64 -8.24 -14.95
N ALA A 123 -7.92 -8.80 -13.98
CA ALA A 123 -8.39 -9.55 -12.83
C ALA A 123 -7.33 -9.47 -11.71
N PRO A 124 -7.69 -9.79 -10.45
CA PRO A 124 -6.72 -9.82 -9.36
C PRO A 124 -5.45 -10.62 -9.73
N PRO A 125 -4.25 -10.13 -9.39
CA PRO A 125 -3.98 -9.00 -8.49
C PRO A 125 -4.08 -7.61 -9.14
N TRP A 126 -4.37 -7.52 -10.44
CA TRP A 126 -4.54 -6.24 -11.12
C TRP A 126 -5.86 -5.57 -10.75
N THR A 127 -5.78 -4.28 -10.47
CA THR A 127 -6.93 -3.44 -10.13
C THR A 127 -6.85 -2.11 -10.86
N VAL A 128 -7.99 -1.54 -11.21
CA VAL A 128 -8.06 -0.19 -11.81
C VAL A 128 -7.47 0.82 -10.84
N SER A 129 -6.61 1.70 -11.34
CA SER A 129 -5.88 2.68 -10.54
C SER A 129 -5.78 4.04 -11.22
N ARG A 130 -5.43 5.06 -10.44
CA ARG A 130 -5.17 6.43 -10.91
C ARG A 130 -3.93 6.96 -10.18
N PRO A 131 -2.72 6.52 -10.57
CA PRO A 131 -1.50 6.93 -9.89
C PRO A 131 -1.25 8.43 -10.06
N PRO A 132 -0.85 9.17 -9.01
CA PRO A 132 -0.59 10.61 -9.08
C PRO A 132 0.61 10.97 -9.99
N GLU A 133 1.45 9.99 -10.30
CA GLU A 133 2.57 10.10 -11.24
C GLU A 133 2.08 10.33 -12.67
N ILE A 134 0.90 9.82 -13.05
CA ILE A 134 0.38 9.90 -14.41
C ILE A 134 -0.56 11.10 -14.53
N THR A 135 -0.17 12.07 -15.34
CA THR A 135 -0.97 13.27 -15.63
C THR A 135 -1.74 13.16 -16.95
N GLY A 136 -1.39 12.20 -17.81
CA GLY A 136 -2.14 11.95 -19.05
C GLY A 136 -1.79 10.62 -19.70
N VAL A 137 -2.79 10.03 -20.37
CA VAL A 137 -2.66 8.81 -21.17
C VAL A 137 -3.30 9.06 -22.52
N ALA A 138 -2.64 8.62 -23.59
CA ALA A 138 -3.21 8.60 -24.93
C ALA A 138 -2.93 7.24 -25.57
N VAL A 139 -3.97 6.63 -26.15
CA VAL A 139 -3.87 5.33 -26.83
C VAL A 139 -4.14 5.50 -28.32
N SER A 140 -3.29 4.89 -29.15
CA SER A 140 -3.44 4.85 -30.60
C SER A 140 -3.12 3.45 -31.10
N GLY A 141 -4.17 2.67 -31.40
CA GLY A 141 -4.02 1.23 -31.65
C GLY A 141 -3.44 0.52 -30.43
N THR A 142 -2.30 -0.13 -30.59
CA THR A 142 -1.58 -0.80 -29.50
C THR A 142 -0.48 0.07 -28.87
N SER A 143 -0.32 1.32 -29.30
CA SER A 143 0.65 2.26 -28.75
C SER A 143 0.03 3.10 -27.63
N VAL A 144 0.73 3.19 -26.50
CA VAL A 144 0.33 4.00 -25.34
C VAL A 144 1.38 5.08 -25.12
N THR A 145 0.95 6.33 -25.10
CA THR A 145 1.73 7.46 -24.58
C THR A 145 1.28 7.78 -23.16
N ILE A 146 2.24 7.83 -22.23
CA ILE A 146 2.06 8.26 -20.85
C ILE A 146 2.78 9.59 -20.66
N ARG A 147 2.12 10.54 -20.00
CA ARG A 147 2.74 11.78 -19.48
C ARG A 147 2.81 11.69 -17.97
N ASP A 148 3.99 11.95 -17.41
CA ASP A 148 4.16 11.98 -15.96
C ASP A 148 3.97 13.38 -15.37
N ASN A 149 4.01 13.49 -14.04
CA ASN A 149 3.90 14.76 -13.31
C ASN A 149 5.18 15.62 -13.35
N ARG A 150 6.24 15.15 -14.01
CA ARG A 150 7.50 15.88 -14.27
C ARG A 150 7.55 16.43 -15.70
N GLY A 151 6.57 16.11 -16.54
CA GLY A 151 6.51 16.52 -17.94
C GLY A 151 7.22 15.56 -18.90
N ASN A 152 7.71 14.41 -18.41
CA ASN A 152 8.27 13.38 -19.27
C ASN A 152 7.17 12.70 -20.09
N ARG A 153 7.55 12.18 -21.25
CA ARG A 153 6.68 11.42 -22.14
C ARG A 153 7.27 10.06 -22.43
N PHE A 154 6.54 9.02 -22.05
CA PHE A 154 6.90 7.64 -22.28
C PHE A 154 5.97 7.01 -23.30
N THR A 155 6.53 6.28 -24.26
CA THR A 155 5.76 5.53 -25.25
C THR A 155 6.04 4.05 -25.04
N LEU A 156 4.98 3.31 -24.75
CA LEU A 156 4.97 1.87 -24.46
C LEU A 156 3.92 1.17 -25.34
N ASN A 157 3.87 -0.15 -25.28
CA ASN A 157 2.74 -0.89 -25.82
C ASN A 157 1.59 -0.98 -24.81
N ALA A 158 0.36 -1.11 -25.32
CA ALA A 158 -0.78 -1.47 -24.51
C ALA A 158 -0.54 -2.81 -23.82
N THR A 159 -1.01 -2.94 -22.58
CA THR A 159 -0.81 -4.09 -21.68
C THR A 159 0.64 -4.38 -21.30
N GLN A 160 1.60 -3.55 -21.71
CA GLN A 160 2.99 -3.66 -21.27
C GLN A 160 3.10 -3.21 -19.80
N PRO A 161 3.58 -4.06 -18.88
CA PRO A 161 3.83 -3.68 -17.51
C PRO A 161 4.97 -2.67 -17.41
N PHE A 162 4.82 -1.70 -16.52
CA PHE A 162 5.85 -0.70 -16.23
C PHE A 162 5.86 -0.28 -14.76
N VAL A 163 7.00 0.23 -14.30
CA VAL A 163 7.24 0.69 -12.93
C VAL A 163 7.87 2.07 -12.98
N PHE A 164 7.38 2.99 -12.16
CA PHE A 164 8.03 4.29 -11.97
C PHE A 164 9.18 4.17 -10.97
N GLN A 165 10.29 4.87 -11.23
CA GLN A 165 11.41 4.99 -10.30
C GLN A 165 10.99 5.48 -8.90
N THR A 166 9.94 6.30 -8.82
CA THR A 166 9.41 6.83 -7.55
C THR A 166 8.47 5.87 -6.83
N GLN A 167 8.06 4.76 -7.47
CA GLN A 167 7.06 3.84 -6.95
C GLN A 167 7.40 2.37 -7.25
N LEU A 168 8.56 1.92 -6.75
CA LEU A 168 9.13 0.59 -6.98
C LEU A 168 8.35 -0.59 -6.37
N GLY A 169 7.24 -0.34 -5.67
CA GLY A 169 6.40 -1.39 -5.07
C GLY A 169 5.26 -1.88 -5.96
N PHE A 170 4.97 -1.17 -7.05
CA PHE A 170 3.82 -1.43 -7.90
C PHE A 170 4.23 -1.49 -9.37
N ALA A 171 3.66 -2.45 -10.09
CA ALA A 171 3.63 -2.44 -11.53
C ALA A 171 2.31 -1.83 -11.99
N TYR A 172 2.38 -1.14 -13.11
CA TYR A 172 1.27 -0.53 -13.81
C TYR A 172 1.18 -1.08 -15.22
N CYS A 173 0.00 -1.01 -15.81
CA CYS A 173 -0.15 -1.17 -17.24
C CYS A 173 -1.34 -0.34 -17.72
N VAL A 174 -1.37 -0.04 -19.02
CA VAL A 174 -2.48 0.65 -19.65
C VAL A 174 -3.08 -0.27 -20.69
N ASP A 175 -4.38 -0.53 -20.63
CA ASP A 175 -5.05 -1.34 -21.64
C ASP A 175 -5.37 -0.54 -22.92
N GLN A 176 -5.95 -1.21 -23.93
CA GLN A 176 -6.28 -0.59 -25.21
C GLN A 176 -7.38 0.47 -25.12
N THR A 177 -8.12 0.54 -24.01
CA THR A 177 -9.14 1.58 -23.76
C THR A 177 -8.55 2.81 -23.08
N GLY A 178 -7.30 2.73 -22.60
CA GLY A 178 -6.62 3.78 -21.85
C GLY A 178 -6.84 3.69 -20.34
N GLU A 179 -7.46 2.61 -19.85
CA GLU A 179 -7.59 2.40 -18.42
C GLU A 179 -6.25 1.93 -17.82
N ILE A 180 -5.89 2.58 -16.71
CA ILE A 180 -4.66 2.27 -15.98
C ILE A 180 -4.97 1.25 -14.90
N TRP A 181 -4.19 0.18 -14.89
CA TRP A 181 -4.25 -0.89 -13.91
C TRP A 181 -2.97 -0.89 -13.08
N SER A 182 -3.06 -1.36 -11.83
CA SER A 182 -1.90 -1.54 -10.96
C SER A 182 -2.00 -2.86 -10.18
N ALA A 183 -0.84 -3.44 -9.88
CA ALA A 183 -0.69 -4.58 -9.00
C ALA A 183 0.58 -4.44 -8.14
N PRO A 184 0.58 -4.92 -6.89
CA PRO A 184 1.81 -5.03 -6.11
C PRO A 184 2.81 -5.93 -6.82
N LEU A 185 4.05 -5.47 -6.99
CA LEU A 185 5.08 -6.23 -7.70
C LEU A 185 5.35 -7.61 -7.09
N ALA A 186 5.27 -7.71 -5.76
CA ALA A 186 5.44 -8.97 -5.03
C ALA A 186 4.31 -10.00 -5.29
N ALA A 187 3.17 -9.57 -5.84
CA ALA A 187 2.05 -10.45 -6.18
C ALA A 187 2.09 -10.93 -7.64
N LEU A 188 3.06 -10.45 -8.44
CA LEU A 188 3.18 -10.78 -9.85
C LEU A 188 4.20 -11.89 -10.08
N SER A 189 3.86 -12.79 -10.99
CA SER A 189 4.79 -13.78 -11.52
C SER A 189 5.49 -13.20 -12.74
N PHE A 190 6.82 -13.32 -12.76
CA PHE A 190 7.64 -12.87 -13.89
C PHE A 190 8.11 -14.06 -14.72
N GLY A 191 7.92 -13.95 -16.03
CA GLY A 191 8.39 -14.92 -17.01
C GLY A 191 9.25 -14.25 -18.10
N PRO A 192 9.80 -15.03 -19.03
CA PRO A 192 10.47 -14.46 -20.20
C PRO A 192 9.48 -13.59 -20.98
N ALA A 193 9.95 -12.44 -21.49
CA ALA A 193 9.15 -11.67 -22.44
C ALA A 193 9.14 -12.42 -23.78
N ASP A 194 8.13 -13.25 -23.99
CA ASP A 194 7.99 -14.05 -25.18
C ASP A 194 7.63 -13.15 -26.38
N LEU A 195 8.65 -12.78 -27.15
CA LEU A 195 8.50 -12.00 -28.37
C LEU A 195 7.60 -12.79 -29.35
N GLY A 196 6.42 -12.25 -29.66
CA GLY A 196 5.48 -12.85 -30.62
C GLY A 196 4.33 -13.66 -30.03
N VAL A 197 4.28 -13.92 -28.72
CA VAL A 197 3.10 -14.51 -28.06
C VAL A 197 2.11 -13.39 -27.72
N GLY A 198 1.42 -12.92 -28.76
CA GLY A 198 0.63 -11.69 -28.73
C GLY A 198 0.72 -10.94 -30.04
N SER A 199 0.46 -11.64 -31.15
CA SER A 199 0.51 -11.08 -32.50
C SER A 199 -0.49 -9.93 -32.73
N ASP A 200 -1.38 -9.70 -31.77
CA ASP A 200 -2.31 -8.58 -31.72
C ASP A 200 -1.65 -7.24 -31.36
N ILE A 201 -0.46 -7.25 -30.74
CA ILE A 201 0.33 -6.02 -30.51
C ILE A 201 1.25 -5.77 -31.69
N ALA A 202 0.98 -4.72 -32.45
CA ALA A 202 1.80 -4.31 -33.58
C ALA A 202 3.20 -3.84 -33.13
N PRO A 203 4.22 -3.94 -34.00
CA PRO A 203 5.51 -3.28 -33.78
C PRO A 203 5.34 -1.79 -33.47
N ASN A 204 6.12 -1.29 -32.53
CA ASN A 204 6.02 0.09 -32.06
C ASN A 204 7.36 0.81 -32.26
N PRO A 205 7.55 1.47 -33.43
CA PRO A 205 8.79 2.20 -33.72
C PRO A 205 9.02 3.39 -32.79
N ALA A 206 7.97 3.83 -32.07
CA ALA A 206 8.00 4.96 -31.17
C ALA A 206 8.28 4.57 -29.71
N LEU A 207 8.56 3.29 -29.39
CA LEU A 207 8.95 2.88 -28.03
C LEU A 207 10.09 3.77 -27.51
N THR A 208 9.92 4.31 -26.30
CA THR A 208 10.94 5.14 -25.65
C THR A 208 12.25 4.35 -25.56
N GLY A 209 13.37 4.97 -25.93
CA GLY A 209 14.68 4.29 -25.89
C GLY A 209 15.29 4.27 -24.49
N SER A 210 16.27 3.38 -24.31
CA SER A 210 17.30 3.54 -23.28
C SER A 210 18.44 4.37 -23.87
N TYR A 211 18.88 5.41 -23.13
CA TYR A 211 20.07 6.21 -23.43
C TYR A 211 21.09 6.02 -22.33
#